data_AF-I1RLI6-F1
#
_entry.id   AF-I1RLI6-F1
#
_cell.length_a   1.000
_cell.length_b   1.000
_cell.length_c   1.000
_cell.angle_alpha   90.00
_cell.angle_beta   90.00
_cell.angle_gamma   90.00
#
_symmetry.space_group_name_H-M   'P 1'
#
loop_
_entity.id
_entity.type
_entity.pdbx_description
1 polymer ?
#
loop_
_entity_poly.entity_id
_entity_poly.type
_entity_poly.pdbx_seq_one_letter_code
_entity_poly.pdbx_strand_id
1 'polypeptide(L)'
;MCEPSSNDQESADSRETDQGIAYKDLSPEQQEMSDILYKMESHDLNLLGIADLGRDGIFRYLDADRNIHYAIALRPALIKALLDRLPYDMAEEKFWRGVDGTKVPKEQWYDPPPGILPPPLSEEHRKEGREINKRLKGKMDKIVEDIENYKERLVFIESDNKLE
;
A
#
# COMPACT_ATOMS: atom_id res chain seq x y z
N MET A 1 12.14 62.08 -3.79
CA MET A 1 13.12 61.31 -2.97
C MET A 1 12.37 60.87 -1.73
N CYS A 2 12.17 59.60 -1.39
CA CYS A 2 12.67 58.33 -1.92
C CYS A 2 11.52 57.30 -1.90
N GLU A 3 11.50 56.42 -2.89
CA GLU A 3 10.78 55.15 -2.82
C GLU A 3 11.44 54.23 -1.78
N PRO A 4 10.72 53.17 -1.36
CA PRO A 4 11.36 51.90 -1.13
C PRO A 4 10.70 50.80 -1.97
N SER A 5 11.44 50.44 -3.01
CA SER A 5 11.83 49.08 -3.40
C SER A 5 10.82 47.94 -3.24
N SER A 6 10.45 47.43 -4.42
CA SER A 6 10.09 46.05 -4.70
C SER A 6 10.83 45.05 -3.82
N ASN A 7 10.08 44.11 -3.26
CA ASN A 7 10.63 42.80 -2.94
C ASN A 7 9.68 41.76 -3.51
N ASP A 8 9.88 41.49 -4.80
CA ASP A 8 9.50 40.25 -5.44
C ASP A 8 10.22 39.13 -4.69
N GLN A 9 9.49 38.42 -3.82
CA GLN A 9 9.88 37.06 -3.44
C GLN A 9 8.90 36.14 -4.13
N GLU A 10 9.24 35.92 -5.40
CA GLU A 10 8.71 34.90 -6.29
C GLU A 10 8.54 33.59 -5.52
N SER A 11 7.29 33.12 -5.43
CA SER A 11 6.95 31.81 -4.91
C SER A 11 7.49 30.76 -5.87
N ALA A 12 8.72 30.32 -5.64
CA ALA A 12 9.33 29.23 -6.36
C ALA A 12 8.72 27.90 -5.89
N ASP A 13 7.61 27.56 -6.53
CA ASP A 13 7.37 26.27 -7.17
C ASP A 13 7.67 25.00 -6.36
N SER A 14 6.70 24.56 -5.55
CA SER A 14 6.63 23.20 -5.05
C SER A 14 5.77 22.31 -5.96
N ARG A 15 6.04 22.31 -7.27
CA ARG A 15 5.41 21.39 -8.25
C ARG A 15 6.35 20.27 -8.71
N GLU A 16 7.28 19.83 -7.85
CA GLU A 16 8.17 18.71 -8.16
C GLU A 16 7.62 17.32 -7.76
N THR A 17 6.40 17.20 -7.25
CA THR A 17 5.91 15.90 -6.74
C THR A 17 5.16 15.03 -7.76
N ASP A 18 5.09 15.40 -9.03
CA ASP A 18 4.26 14.68 -10.03
C ASP A 18 5.03 13.67 -10.90
N GLN A 19 6.31 13.43 -10.61
CA GLN A 19 7.10 12.40 -11.30
C GLN A 19 7.33 11.22 -10.36
N GLY A 20 6.62 10.12 -10.60
CA GLY A 20 6.85 8.88 -9.88
C GLY A 20 8.31 8.39 -10.04
N ILE A 21 8.80 7.63 -9.06
CA ILE A 21 10.18 7.19 -8.94
C ILE A 21 10.32 5.80 -9.58
N ALA A 22 11.33 5.62 -10.44
CA ALA A 22 11.62 4.30 -11.00
C ALA A 22 12.14 3.34 -9.92
N TYR A 23 11.80 2.05 -10.02
CA TYR A 23 12.18 1.04 -9.03
C TYR A 23 13.66 1.06 -8.64
N LYS A 24 14.56 1.19 -9.63
CA LYS A 24 16.01 1.20 -9.44
C LYS A 24 16.52 2.37 -8.58
N ASP A 25 15.75 3.46 -8.52
CA ASP A 25 16.09 4.71 -7.85
C ASP A 25 15.38 4.82 -6.47
N LEU A 26 14.55 3.84 -6.10
CA LEU A 26 13.92 3.75 -4.78
C LEU A 26 14.93 3.42 -3.68
N SER A 27 14.62 3.85 -2.44
CA SER A 27 15.33 3.35 -1.26
C SER A 27 15.15 1.82 -1.10
N PRO A 28 16.06 1.13 -0.39
CA PRO A 28 15.96 -0.31 -0.19
C PRO A 28 14.61 -0.76 0.40
N GLU A 29 14.08 -0.03 1.38
CA GLU A 29 12.77 -0.28 1.98
C GLU A 29 11.63 -0.15 0.97
N GLN A 30 11.70 0.85 0.08
CA GLN A 30 10.69 1.05 -0.95
C GLN A 30 10.78 0.00 -2.07
N GLN A 31 11.97 -0.49 -2.39
CA GLN A 31 12.14 -1.65 -3.29
C GLN A 31 11.53 -2.91 -2.69
N GLU A 32 11.88 -3.22 -1.43
CA GLU A 32 11.35 -4.37 -0.70
C GLU A 32 9.81 -4.30 -0.58
N MET A 33 9.25 -3.12 -0.30
CA MET A 33 7.80 -2.93 -0.25
C MET A 33 7.15 -3.12 -1.63
N SER A 34 7.80 -2.70 -2.72
CA SER A 34 7.30 -2.98 -4.09
C SER A 34 7.30 -4.47 -4.41
N ASP A 35 8.32 -5.21 -4.00
CA ASP A 35 8.39 -6.67 -4.17
C ASP A 35 7.28 -7.38 -3.38
N ILE A 36 6.98 -6.90 -2.16
CA ILE A 36 5.88 -7.42 -1.35
C ILE A 36 4.52 -7.14 -2.00
N LEU A 37 4.27 -5.90 -2.46
CA LEU A 37 3.00 -5.56 -3.12
C LEU A 37 2.80 -6.36 -4.41
N TYR A 38 3.85 -6.52 -5.22
CA TYR A 38 3.80 -7.38 -6.40
C TYR A 38 3.33 -8.80 -6.06
N LYS A 39 3.90 -9.38 -4.99
CA LYS A 39 3.50 -10.72 -4.53
C LYS A 39 2.03 -10.74 -4.08
N MET A 40 1.54 -9.69 -3.44
CA MET A 40 0.11 -9.56 -3.09
C MET A 40 -0.78 -9.51 -4.34
N GLU A 41 -0.43 -8.65 -5.31
CA GLU A 41 -1.19 -8.45 -6.56
C GLU A 41 -1.22 -9.68 -7.47
N SER A 42 -0.22 -10.56 -7.36
CA SER A 42 -0.13 -11.79 -8.16
C SER A 42 -1.17 -12.88 -7.79
N HIS A 43 -1.98 -12.67 -6.74
CA HIS A 43 -3.01 -13.63 -6.34
C HIS A 43 -4.25 -13.56 -7.25
N ASP A 44 -5.02 -14.64 -7.28
CA ASP A 44 -6.17 -14.80 -8.18
C ASP A 44 -7.25 -13.72 -7.95
N LEU A 45 -7.46 -12.88 -8.95
CA LEU A 45 -8.45 -11.81 -8.95
C LEU A 45 -9.89 -12.31 -8.75
N ASN A 46 -10.17 -13.60 -9.04
CA ASN A 46 -11.47 -14.21 -8.79
C ASN A 46 -11.77 -14.45 -7.30
N LEU A 47 -10.76 -14.37 -6.42
CA LEU A 47 -10.94 -14.47 -4.98
C LEU A 47 -11.65 -13.25 -4.38
N LEU A 48 -11.80 -12.16 -5.17
CA LEU A 48 -12.34 -10.88 -4.71
C LEU A 48 -11.65 -10.41 -3.42
N GLY A 49 -10.34 -10.63 -3.40
CA GLY A 49 -9.51 -10.45 -2.21
C GLY A 49 -9.02 -9.01 -2.01
N ILE A 50 -8.46 -8.78 -0.83
CA ILE A 50 -7.85 -7.50 -0.43
C ILE A 50 -6.47 -7.74 0.17
N ALA A 51 -5.56 -6.79 -0.01
CA ALA A 51 -4.36 -6.68 0.80
C ALA A 51 -4.66 -5.77 2.00
N ASP A 52 -4.42 -6.27 3.21
CA ASP A 52 -4.78 -5.60 4.47
C ASP A 52 -3.58 -5.57 5.42
N LEU A 53 -3.22 -4.37 5.90
CA LEU A 53 -2.23 -4.22 6.96
C LEU A 53 -2.95 -4.22 8.30
N GLY A 54 -2.93 -5.36 8.98
CA GLY A 54 -3.51 -5.49 10.30
C GLY A 54 -2.84 -4.54 11.30
N ARG A 55 -3.60 -4.09 12.29
CA ARG A 55 -3.13 -3.22 13.40
C ARG A 55 -2.04 -3.90 14.26
N ASP A 56 -1.79 -5.19 14.03
CA ASP A 56 -0.70 -5.99 14.57
C ASP A 56 0.62 -5.90 13.76
N GLY A 57 0.64 -5.17 12.64
CA GLY A 57 1.81 -5.02 11.76
C GLY A 57 2.01 -6.18 10.79
N ILE A 58 1.04 -7.09 10.66
CA ILE A 58 1.08 -8.18 9.69
C ILE A 58 0.28 -7.79 8.45
N PHE A 59 0.92 -7.87 7.29
CA PHE A 59 0.30 -7.58 6.01
C PHE A 59 -0.19 -8.87 5.36
N ARG A 60 -1.50 -8.94 5.09
CA ARG A 60 -2.20 -10.15 4.68
C ARG A 60 -2.91 -9.97 3.34
N TYR A 61 -2.93 -11.03 2.54
CA TYR A 61 -3.87 -11.16 1.43
C TYR A 61 -5.02 -12.06 1.84
N LEU A 62 -6.24 -11.50 1.79
CA LEU A 62 -7.47 -12.10 2.27
C LEU A 62 -8.42 -12.31 1.09
N ASP A 63 -9.13 -13.44 1.01
CA ASP A 63 -10.24 -13.57 0.07
C ASP A 63 -11.52 -12.88 0.58
N ALA A 64 -12.61 -13.03 -0.17
CA ALA A 64 -13.91 -12.46 0.20
C ALA A 64 -14.52 -13.01 1.51
N ASP A 65 -14.12 -14.21 1.94
CA ASP A 65 -14.50 -14.81 3.24
C ASP A 65 -13.49 -14.51 4.35
N ARG A 66 -12.41 -13.78 4.03
CA ARG A 66 -11.30 -13.45 4.93
C ARG A 66 -10.45 -14.65 5.31
N ASN A 67 -10.43 -15.68 4.47
CA ASN A 67 -9.37 -16.69 4.57
C ASN A 67 -8.05 -16.04 4.16
N ILE A 68 -6.99 -16.35 4.92
CA ILE A 68 -5.65 -15.80 4.71
C ILE A 68 -4.90 -16.70 3.73
N HIS A 69 -4.56 -16.18 2.56
CA HIS A 69 -3.81 -16.91 1.53
C HIS A 69 -2.31 -16.62 1.60
N TYR A 70 -1.96 -15.42 2.05
CA TYR A 70 -0.58 -15.00 2.23
C TYR A 70 -0.49 -13.99 3.37
N ALA A 71 0.59 -14.06 4.14
CA ALA A 71 0.87 -13.14 5.23
C ALA A 71 2.37 -12.89 5.36
N ILE A 72 2.74 -11.67 5.71
CA ILE A 72 4.12 -11.27 5.99
C ILE A 72 4.15 -10.25 7.13
N ALA A 73 5.07 -10.41 8.07
CA ALA A 73 5.34 -9.38 9.06
C ALA A 73 6.09 -8.21 8.44
N LEU A 74 5.61 -6.99 8.67
CA LEU A 74 6.32 -5.78 8.30
C LEU A 74 7.10 -5.25 9.49
N ARG A 75 8.40 -5.02 9.28
CA ARG A 75 9.22 -4.21 10.20
C ARG A 75 8.79 -2.74 10.12
N PRO A 76 9.05 -1.90 11.14
CA PRO A 76 8.60 -0.50 11.17
C PRO A 76 8.97 0.30 9.90
N ALA A 77 10.16 0.05 9.34
CA ALA A 77 10.62 0.68 8.12
C ALA A 77 9.77 0.33 6.87
N LEU A 78 9.21 -0.88 6.80
CA LEU A 78 8.31 -1.30 5.72
C LEU A 78 6.88 -0.78 5.92
N ILE A 79 6.43 -0.67 7.18
CA ILE A 79 5.16 0.00 7.50
C ILE A 79 5.25 1.46 7.03
N LYS A 80 6.34 2.16 7.38
CA LYS A 80 6.60 3.51 6.86
C LYS A 80 6.60 3.54 5.33
N ALA A 81 7.33 2.62 4.69
CA ALA A 81 7.42 2.57 3.23
C ALA A 81 6.06 2.40 2.54
N LEU A 82 5.14 1.63 3.15
CA LEU A 82 3.77 1.50 2.68
C LEU A 82 2.96 2.78 2.88
N LEU A 83 3.01 3.38 4.08
CA LEU A 83 2.27 4.60 4.40
C LEU A 83 2.74 5.80 3.57
N ASP A 84 4.03 5.89 3.26
CA ASP A 84 4.60 6.95 2.41
C ASP A 84 4.03 6.94 0.98
N ARG A 85 3.41 5.84 0.53
CA ARG A 85 2.70 5.75 -0.76
C ARG A 85 1.25 6.23 -0.70
N LEU A 86 0.78 6.63 0.49
CA LEU A 86 -0.58 7.10 0.74
C LEU A 86 -0.55 8.58 1.13
N PRO A 87 -1.70 9.29 1.01
CA PRO A 87 -1.84 10.62 1.55
C PRO A 87 -1.50 10.66 3.05
N TYR A 88 -0.81 11.70 3.46
CA TYR A 88 -0.42 11.86 4.86
C TYR A 88 -1.63 11.92 5.81
N ASP A 89 -1.59 11.12 6.87
CA ASP A 89 -2.56 11.15 7.97
C ASP A 89 -1.83 11.10 9.33
N MET A 90 -1.96 12.17 10.10
CA MET A 90 -1.34 12.33 11.42
C MET A 90 -1.83 11.30 12.44
N ALA A 91 -3.11 10.90 12.38
CA ALA A 91 -3.67 9.91 13.29
C ALA A 91 -3.10 8.52 13.00
N GLU A 92 -2.94 8.18 11.71
CA GLU A 92 -2.31 6.94 11.30
C GLU A 92 -0.81 6.94 11.64
N GLU A 93 -0.05 7.99 11.36
CA GLU A 93 1.37 8.07 11.73
C GLU A 93 1.56 7.83 13.24
N LYS A 94 0.73 8.47 14.07
CA LYS A 94 0.78 8.29 15.52
C LYS A 94 0.45 6.86 15.94
N PHE A 95 -0.53 6.23 15.29
CA PHE A 95 -0.91 4.86 15.58
C PHE A 95 0.22 3.87 15.25
N TRP A 96 0.85 4.02 14.07
CA TRP A 96 1.85 3.08 13.58
C TRP A 96 3.21 3.19 14.27
N ARG A 97 3.45 4.28 15.02
CA ARG A 97 4.67 4.44 15.80
C ARG A 97 4.81 3.31 16.83
N GLY A 98 5.93 2.60 16.78
CA GLY A 98 6.25 1.48 17.67
C GLY A 98 5.59 0.15 17.31
N VAL A 99 4.76 0.09 16.27
CA VAL A 99 4.22 -1.16 15.73
C VAL A 99 5.32 -1.91 14.97
N ASP A 100 5.49 -3.19 15.29
CA ASP A 100 6.52 -4.04 14.69
C ASP A 100 5.97 -5.47 14.53
N GLY A 101 5.55 -5.80 13.31
CA GLY A 101 4.98 -7.11 12.99
C GLY A 101 5.96 -8.26 13.20
N THR A 102 7.28 -7.99 13.21
CA THR A 102 8.30 -9.04 13.39
C THR A 102 8.32 -9.61 14.80
N LYS A 103 7.65 -8.93 15.76
CA LYS A 103 7.46 -9.38 17.14
C LYS A 103 6.22 -10.26 17.33
N VAL A 104 5.37 -10.36 16.31
CA VAL A 104 4.13 -11.17 16.37
C VAL A 104 4.47 -12.64 16.12
N PRO A 105 4.03 -13.58 16.98
CA PRO A 105 4.21 -15.01 16.77
C PRO A 105 3.71 -15.47 15.40
N LYS A 106 4.46 -16.35 14.74
CA LYS A 106 4.18 -16.75 13.35
C LYS A 106 2.81 -17.42 13.19
N GLU A 107 2.32 -18.08 14.22
CA GLU A 107 0.99 -18.69 14.28
C GLU A 107 -0.10 -17.62 14.07
N GLN A 108 0.06 -16.45 14.68
CA GLN A 108 -0.91 -15.35 14.60
C GLN A 108 -0.93 -14.66 13.22
N TRP A 109 0.02 -14.99 12.34
CA TRP A 109 -0.01 -14.46 10.97
C TRP A 109 -1.19 -15.05 10.18
N TYR A 110 -1.53 -16.31 10.45
CA TYR A 110 -2.60 -17.07 9.79
C TYR A 110 -3.77 -17.43 10.73
N ASP A 111 -3.61 -17.22 12.03
CA ASP A 111 -4.66 -17.35 13.06
C ASP A 111 -4.67 -16.13 13.99
N PRO A 112 -5.03 -14.94 13.47
CA PRO A 112 -4.97 -13.71 14.25
C PRO A 112 -6.06 -13.69 15.35
N PRO A 113 -5.85 -12.98 16.46
CA PRO A 113 -6.88 -12.76 17.46
C PRO A 113 -8.18 -12.19 16.87
N PRO A 114 -9.34 -12.49 17.49
CA PRO A 114 -10.62 -11.94 17.05
C PRO A 114 -10.60 -10.41 16.95
N GLY A 115 -11.14 -9.87 15.85
CA GLY A 115 -11.24 -8.43 15.61
C GLY A 115 -10.07 -7.78 14.87
N ILE A 116 -9.01 -8.54 14.54
CA ILE A 116 -7.90 -8.05 13.69
C ILE A 116 -8.31 -7.98 12.22
N LEU A 117 -8.99 -9.02 11.70
CA LEU A 117 -9.38 -9.08 10.30
C LEU A 117 -10.60 -8.19 10.02
N PRO A 118 -10.65 -7.50 8.87
CA PRO A 118 -11.84 -6.80 8.42
C PRO A 118 -13.00 -7.78 8.17
N PRO A 119 -14.26 -7.32 8.20
CA PRO A 119 -15.40 -8.20 7.96
C PRO A 119 -15.41 -8.78 6.54
N PRO A 120 -15.94 -10.00 6.32
CA PRO A 120 -16.16 -10.58 4.99
C PRO A 120 -16.99 -9.69 4.07
N LEU A 121 -16.84 -9.87 2.75
CA LEU A 121 -17.67 -9.15 1.78
C LEU A 121 -19.12 -9.63 1.90
N SER A 122 -20.05 -8.66 1.90
CA SER A 122 -21.49 -8.92 1.77
C SER A 122 -21.81 -9.54 0.41
N GLU A 123 -22.89 -10.32 0.31
CA GLU A 123 -23.28 -10.96 -0.95
C GLU A 123 -23.55 -9.94 -2.08
N GLU A 124 -24.04 -8.74 -1.73
CA GLU A 124 -24.21 -7.62 -2.67
C GLU A 124 -22.87 -7.20 -3.29
N HIS A 125 -21.87 -6.88 -2.46
CA HIS A 125 -20.54 -6.52 -2.95
C HIS A 125 -19.85 -7.67 -3.68
N ARG A 126 -20.11 -8.92 -3.29
CA ARG A 126 -19.59 -10.09 -4.03
C ARG A 126 -20.19 -10.17 -5.42
N LYS A 127 -21.50 -9.96 -5.55
CA LYS A 127 -22.17 -9.93 -6.85
C LYS A 127 -21.62 -8.80 -7.72
N GLU A 128 -21.47 -7.60 -7.17
CA GLU A 128 -20.88 -6.46 -7.87
C GLU A 128 -19.45 -6.76 -8.33
N GLY A 129 -18.61 -7.29 -7.44
CA GLY A 129 -17.24 -7.69 -7.75
C GLY A 129 -17.16 -8.71 -8.89
N ARG A 130 -18.02 -9.74 -8.87
CA ARG A 130 -18.09 -10.73 -9.97
C ARG A 130 -18.48 -10.11 -11.30
N GLU A 131 -19.46 -9.19 -11.31
CA GLU A 131 -19.87 -8.49 -12.54
C GLU A 131 -18.76 -7.55 -13.05
N ILE A 132 -18.05 -6.87 -12.14
CA ILE A 132 -16.89 -6.04 -12.49
C ILE A 132 -15.79 -6.91 -13.10
N ASN A 133 -15.42 -8.02 -12.46
CA ASN A 133 -14.40 -8.93 -12.97
C ASN A 133 -14.79 -9.48 -14.35
N LYS A 134 -16.05 -9.89 -14.54
CA LYS A 134 -16.55 -10.36 -15.83
C LYS A 134 -16.47 -9.29 -16.91
N ARG A 135 -16.86 -8.06 -16.59
CA ARG A 135 -16.81 -6.91 -17.51
C ARG A 135 -15.37 -6.51 -17.87
N LEU A 136 -14.45 -6.63 -16.91
CA LEU A 136 -13.07 -6.19 -17.06
C LEU A 136 -12.08 -7.32 -17.39
N LYS A 137 -12.56 -8.56 -17.58
CA LYS A 137 -11.72 -9.76 -17.72
C LYS A 137 -10.52 -9.57 -18.64
N GLY A 138 -10.72 -9.12 -19.88
CA GLY A 138 -9.61 -8.92 -20.81
C GLY A 138 -8.61 -7.80 -20.41
N LYS A 139 -9.05 -6.80 -19.63
CA LYS A 139 -8.14 -5.80 -19.04
C LYS A 139 -7.39 -6.39 -17.84
N MET A 140 -8.05 -7.21 -17.04
CA MET A 140 -7.44 -7.90 -15.90
C MET A 140 -6.38 -8.92 -16.36
N ASP A 141 -6.65 -9.70 -17.41
CA ASP A 141 -5.68 -10.62 -18.00
C ASP A 141 -4.42 -9.86 -18.46
N LYS A 142 -4.60 -8.69 -19.08
CA LYS A 142 -3.49 -7.80 -19.45
C LYS A 142 -2.75 -7.24 -18.23
N ILE A 143 -3.46 -6.85 -17.17
CA ILE A 143 -2.81 -6.39 -15.92
C ILE A 143 -1.95 -7.50 -15.34
N VAL A 144 -2.43 -8.75 -15.33
CA VAL A 144 -1.67 -9.91 -14.86
C VAL A 144 -0.43 -10.17 -15.73
N GLU A 145 -0.53 -9.99 -17.04
CA GLU A 145 0.62 -10.07 -17.95
C GLU A 145 1.63 -8.92 -17.71
N ASP A 146 1.15 -7.68 -17.61
CA ASP A 146 1.96 -6.49 -17.32
C ASP A 146 2.53 -6.49 -15.89
N ILE A 147 2.00 -7.33 -14.98
CA ILE A 147 2.50 -7.52 -13.61
C ILE A 147 3.91 -8.12 -13.65
N GLU A 148 4.28 -8.96 -14.62
CA GLU A 148 5.64 -9.51 -14.74
C GLU A 148 6.72 -8.42 -14.87
N ASN A 149 6.38 -7.24 -15.38
CA ASN A 149 7.27 -6.08 -15.51
C ASN A 149 7.07 -5.02 -14.41
N TYR A 150 6.59 -5.40 -13.21
CA TYR A 150 6.27 -4.43 -12.14
C TYR A 150 7.42 -3.48 -11.76
N LYS A 151 8.68 -3.89 -11.97
CA LYS A 151 9.86 -3.03 -11.73
C LYS A 151 10.02 -1.88 -12.72
N GLU A 152 9.31 -1.91 -13.85
CA GLU A 152 9.25 -0.81 -14.80
C GLU A 152 8.19 0.24 -14.41
N ARG A 153 7.31 -0.07 -13.45
CA ARG A 153 6.29 0.86 -12.95
C ARG A 153 6.94 1.94 -12.09
N LEU A 154 6.47 3.17 -12.26
CA LEU A 154 6.83 4.27 -11.37
C LEU A 154 6.07 4.13 -10.05
N VAL A 155 6.77 4.36 -8.94
CA VAL A 155 6.21 4.37 -7.60
C VAL A 155 6.04 5.81 -7.16
N PHE A 156 4.85 6.14 -6.68
CA PHE A 156 4.52 7.46 -6.18
C PHE A 156 4.66 7.47 -4.66
N ILE A 157 5.44 8.42 -4.16
CA ILE A 157 5.62 8.67 -2.73
C ILE A 157 4.87 9.97 -2.44
N GLU A 158 3.77 9.85 -1.72
CA GLU A 158 2.84 10.94 -1.45
C GLU A 158 3.09 11.60 -0.09
N SER A 159 3.78 10.92 0.82
CA SER A 159 4.07 11.43 2.16
C SER A 159 5.41 10.95 2.71
N ASP A 160 5.84 11.56 3.82
CA ASP A 160 7.06 11.21 4.55
C ASP A 160 6.75 11.04 6.04
N ASN A 161 6.11 9.91 6.36
CA ASN A 161 5.65 9.58 7.71
C ASN A 161 6.83 9.42 8.67
N LYS A 162 6.73 9.97 9.88
CA LYS A 162 7.79 9.89 10.90
C LYS A 162 7.46 8.83 11.95
N LEU A 163 7.78 7.57 11.65
CA LEU A 163 7.54 6.44 12.58
C LEU A 163 8.66 6.18 13.62
N GLU A 164 9.66 7.08 13.71
CA GLU A 164 10.81 6.98 14.62
C GLU A 164 10.45 6.95 16.12
#